data_AF-A0A2T6KQT1-F1
#
_entry.id   AF-A0A2T6KQT1-F1
#
_cell.length_a   1.000
_cell.length_b   1.000
_cell.length_c   1.000
_cell.angle_alpha   90.00
_cell.angle_beta   90.00
_cell.angle_gamma   90.00
#
_symmetry.space_group_name_H-M   'P 1'
#
loop_
_entity.id
_entity.type
_entity.pdbx_description
1 polymer ?
#
loop_
_entity_poly.entity_id
_entity_poly.type
_entity_poly.pdbx_seq_one_letter_code
_entity_poly.pdbx_strand_id
1 'polypeptide(L)'
;MKNLFKCAFCATIIGVSLTPSVSSASEVVSILKDEIVLTLKDRDVSITGEFAGFQQNAYLIATKCELLNVPAKFVDCEGDSCVITLSSNGQD
;
A
#
# COMPACT_ATOMS: atom_id res chain seq x y z
N MET A 1 -24.85 29.17 -12.68
CA MET A 1 -25.77 29.86 -11.74
C MET A 1 -26.44 28.77 -10.91
N LYS A 2 -25.84 28.39 -9.77
CA LYS A 2 -26.39 28.57 -8.39
C LYS A 2 -27.84 28.12 -8.26
N ASN A 3 -28.10 27.12 -7.40
CA ASN A 3 -29.24 26.99 -6.46
C ASN A 3 -29.14 25.59 -5.78
N LEU A 4 -28.71 25.47 -4.51
CA LEU A 4 -29.39 25.82 -3.27
C LEU A 4 -30.64 24.93 -2.99
N PHE A 5 -30.46 23.62 -2.86
CA PHE A 5 -31.48 22.74 -2.26
C PHE A 5 -31.21 22.55 -0.77
N LYS A 6 -31.76 23.50 -0.02
CA LYS A 6 -31.95 23.46 1.42
C LYS A 6 -33.41 23.04 1.63
N CYS A 7 -33.66 21.74 1.79
CA CYS A 7 -34.94 21.19 2.24
C CYS A 7 -34.59 20.25 3.42
N ALA A 8 -34.95 20.48 4.68
CA ALA A 8 -36.24 20.92 5.23
C ALA A 8 -37.40 19.98 4.86
N PHE A 9 -37.31 18.72 5.32
CA PHE A 9 -38.45 17.84 5.61
C PHE A 9 -37.95 16.94 6.75
N CYS A 10 -38.31 17.05 8.04
CA CYS A 10 -39.55 17.45 8.71
C CYS A 10 -40.77 16.73 8.16
N ALA A 11 -40.94 15.45 8.52
CA ALA A 11 -42.24 14.82 8.76
C ALA A 11 -42.05 13.44 9.42
N THR A 12 -42.53 13.30 10.65
CA THR A 12 -42.93 12.02 11.24
C THR A 12 -44.25 11.57 10.60
N ILE A 13 -44.50 10.26 10.53
CA ILE A 13 -45.80 9.51 10.55
C ILE A 13 -45.97 8.52 9.37
N ILE A 14 -45.85 7.23 9.72
CA ILE A 14 -46.55 6.01 9.22
C ILE A 14 -46.36 5.56 7.76
N GLY A 15 -45.86 4.33 7.59
CA GLY A 15 -46.20 3.46 6.46
C GLY A 15 -45.04 3.13 5.50
N VAL A 16 -44.53 1.90 5.63
CA VAL A 16 -43.67 1.13 4.70
C VAL A 16 -43.40 1.75 3.32
N SER A 17 -42.13 1.93 2.97
CA SER A 17 -41.51 1.32 1.77
C SER A 17 -40.00 1.33 1.91
N LEU A 18 -39.43 0.12 1.83
CA LEU A 18 -38.01 -0.15 1.81
C LEU A 18 -37.34 0.61 0.66
N THR A 19 -36.30 1.38 0.98
CA THR A 19 -35.16 1.50 0.05
C THR A 19 -33.91 1.05 0.79
N PRO A 20 -33.21 0.02 0.29
CA PRO A 20 -31.97 -0.44 0.87
C PRO A 20 -30.85 0.56 0.54
N SER A 21 -30.03 0.83 1.55
CA SER A 21 -28.59 1.08 1.43
C SER A 21 -28.16 2.13 0.41
N VAL A 22 -27.89 3.37 0.86
CA VAL A 22 -26.78 4.09 0.22
C VAL A 22 -25.53 3.28 0.49
N SER A 23 -25.11 2.50 -0.51
CA SER A 23 -23.81 1.88 -0.53
C SER A 23 -22.80 3.00 -0.30
N SER A 24 -22.14 2.96 0.86
CA SER A 24 -20.77 3.39 0.93
C SER A 24 -20.01 2.51 -0.05
N ALA A 25 -20.04 2.84 -1.34
CA ALA A 25 -18.98 2.45 -2.24
C ALA A 25 -17.79 3.26 -1.77
N SER A 26 -17.18 2.79 -0.68
CA SER A 26 -15.77 3.04 -0.46
C SER A 26 -15.14 2.47 -1.71
N GLU A 27 -14.70 3.36 -2.59
CA GLU A 27 -13.75 3.00 -3.62
C GLU A 27 -12.59 2.39 -2.84
N VAL A 28 -12.57 1.06 -2.75
CA VAL A 28 -11.38 0.32 -2.35
C VAL A 28 -10.42 0.63 -3.48
N VAL A 29 -9.67 1.72 -3.28
CA VAL A 29 -8.49 1.99 -4.06
C VAL A 29 -7.62 0.79 -3.77
N SER A 30 -7.58 -0.15 -4.72
CA SER A 30 -6.55 -1.17 -4.76
C SER A 30 -5.27 -0.41 -5.02
N ILE A 31 -4.70 0.18 -3.96
CA ILE A 31 -3.29 0.51 -3.96
C ILE A 31 -2.62 -0.80 -4.33
N LEU A 32 -2.01 -0.81 -5.51
CA LEU A 32 -1.09 -1.86 -5.88
C LEU A 32 0.00 -1.75 -4.82
N LYS A 33 -0.16 -2.53 -3.76
CA LYS A 33 0.88 -2.70 -2.75
C LYS A 33 1.95 -3.45 -3.50
N ASP A 34 2.98 -2.72 -3.90
CA ASP A 34 4.16 -3.27 -4.53
C ASP A 34 4.85 -4.20 -3.52
N GLU A 35 4.36 -5.43 -3.41
CA GLU A 35 4.92 -6.45 -2.56
C GLU A 35 6.26 -6.87 -3.14
N ILE A 36 7.29 -6.87 -2.29
CA ILE A 36 8.63 -7.33 -2.64
C ILE A 36 9.07 -8.43 -1.70
N VAL A 37 9.94 -9.29 -2.21
CA VAL A 37 10.59 -10.36 -1.45
C VAL A 37 12.05 -9.98 -1.28
N LEU A 38 12.50 -9.89 -0.02
CA LEU A 38 13.89 -9.67 0.33
C LEU A 38 14.49 -10.97 0.87
N THR A 39 15.41 -11.57 0.15
CA THR A 39 16.13 -12.78 0.57
C THR A 39 17.50 -12.42 1.11
N LEU A 40 17.85 -12.84 2.33
CA LEU A 40 19.17 -12.57 2.90
C LEU A 40 20.26 -13.34 2.15
N LYS A 41 21.40 -12.71 1.90
CA LYS A 41 22.55 -13.33 1.21
C LYS A 41 23.26 -14.36 2.06
N ASP A 42 23.33 -14.09 3.36
CA ASP A 42 24.03 -14.95 4.33
C ASP A 42 23.17 -16.13 4.83
N ARG A 43 21.86 -16.08 4.64
CA ARG A 43 20.90 -17.07 5.16
C ARG A 43 19.73 -17.21 4.21
N ASP A 44 19.26 -18.43 4.01
CA ASP A 44 18.05 -18.75 3.21
C ASP A 44 16.76 -18.30 3.93
N VAL A 45 16.70 -17.02 4.28
CA VAL A 45 15.58 -16.37 4.98
C VAL A 45 15.06 -15.31 4.05
N SER A 46 13.79 -15.45 3.67
CA SER A 46 13.07 -14.50 2.84
C SER A 46 12.05 -13.74 3.66
N ILE A 47 11.96 -12.43 3.42
CA ILE A 47 11.04 -11.52 4.08
C ILE A 47 10.16 -10.93 3.00
N THR A 48 8.85 -11.16 3.11
CA THR A 48 7.85 -10.61 2.19
C THR A 48 7.13 -9.45 2.86
N GLY A 49 6.99 -8.34 2.15
CA GLY A 49 6.27 -7.17 2.65
C GLY A 49 5.96 -6.16 1.54
N GLU A 50 5.10 -5.21 1.87
CA GLU A 50 4.77 -4.09 0.99
C GLU A 50 5.93 -3.11 0.93
N PHE A 51 6.40 -2.76 -0.26
CA PHE A 51 7.45 -1.77 -0.44
C PHE A 51 6.97 -0.39 0.00
N ALA A 52 7.60 0.14 1.05
CA ALA A 52 7.32 1.48 1.56
C ALA A 52 8.34 2.52 1.06
N GLY A 53 9.50 2.07 0.56
CA GLY A 53 10.50 2.93 -0.06
C GLY A 53 11.93 2.41 0.06
N PHE A 54 12.87 3.16 -0.50
CA PHE A 54 14.29 2.88 -0.41
C PHE A 54 15.04 4.15 -0.02
N GLN A 55 15.73 4.12 1.12
CA GLN A 55 16.45 5.28 1.67
C GLN A 55 17.69 4.81 2.42
N GLN A 56 18.75 5.62 2.45
CA GLN A 56 19.98 5.31 3.21
C GLN A 56 20.57 3.92 2.86
N ASN A 57 20.44 3.51 1.60
CA ASN A 57 20.90 2.21 1.10
C ASN A 57 20.22 0.99 1.76
N ALA A 58 18.96 1.17 2.17
CA ALA A 58 18.12 0.16 2.79
C ALA A 58 16.69 0.19 2.25
N TYR A 59 16.10 -1.00 2.16
CA TYR A 59 14.70 -1.20 1.83
C TYR A 59 13.84 -0.97 3.07
N LEU A 60 12.83 -0.13 2.94
CA LEU A 60 11.74 0.00 3.90
C LEU A 60 10.58 -0.85 3.41
N ILE A 61 10.22 -1.88 4.16
CA ILE A 61 9.08 -2.75 3.83
C ILE A 61 8.09 -2.76 4.99
N ALA A 62 6.81 -2.55 4.69
CA ALA A 62 5.73 -2.70 5.65
C ALA A 62 5.34 -4.18 5.73
N THR A 63 5.63 -4.78 6.88
CA THR A 63 5.21 -6.14 7.20
C THR A 63 3.92 -6.10 8.03
N LYS A 64 3.32 -7.26 8.30
CA LYS A 64 2.15 -7.36 9.19
C LYS A 64 2.43 -6.88 10.63
N CYS A 65 3.70 -6.86 11.03
CA CYS A 65 4.11 -6.49 12.39
C CYS A 65 4.49 -5.01 12.50
N GLU A 66 5.39 -4.55 11.63
CA GLU A 66 5.89 -3.16 11.63
C GLU A 66 6.56 -2.83 10.28
N LEU A 67 6.95 -1.57 10.11
CA LEU A 67 7.87 -1.11 9.08
C LEU A 67 9.29 -1.60 9.38
N LEU A 68 9.80 -2.48 8.53
CA LEU A 68 11.13 -3.05 8.64
C LEU A 68 12.12 -2.30 7.75
N ASN A 69 13.28 -1.96 8.31
CA ASN A 69 14.39 -1.37 7.59
C ASN A 69 15.48 -2.44 7.36
N VAL A 70 15.70 -2.81 6.09
CA VAL A 70 16.60 -3.91 5.71
C VAL A 70 17.72 -3.38 4.81
N PRO A 71 19.00 -3.43 5.24
CA PRO A 71 20.11 -2.95 4.42
C PRO A 71 20.24 -3.72 3.12
N ALA A 72 20.25 -3.02 1.99
CA ALA A 72 20.25 -3.61 0.64
C ALA A 72 21.51 -4.43 0.33
N LYS A 73 22.61 -4.16 1.04
CA LYS A 73 23.87 -4.88 0.87
C LYS A 73 23.80 -6.36 1.30
N PHE A 74 22.83 -6.72 2.14
CA PHE A 74 22.70 -8.06 2.71
C PHE A 74 21.51 -8.85 2.14
N VAL A 75 20.77 -8.27 1.20
CA VAL A 75 19.59 -8.92 0.62
C VAL A 75 19.64 -8.88 -0.90
N ASP A 76 19.06 -9.90 -1.50
CA ASP A 76 18.60 -9.88 -2.88
C ASP A 76 17.11 -9.52 -2.88
N CYS A 77 16.71 -8.63 -3.78
CA CYS A 77 15.35 -8.13 -3.89
C CYS A 77 14.70 -8.72 -5.13
N GLU A 78 13.50 -9.27 -4.96
CA GLU A 78 12.62 -9.73 -6.04
C GLU A 78 11.26 -8.99 -6.01
N GLY A 79 10.81 -8.50 -7.16
CA GLY A 79 9.57 -7.73 -7.33
C GLY A 79 9.76 -6.49 -8.22
N ASP A 80 8.66 -5.94 -8.74
CA ASP A 80 8.66 -4.79 -9.66
C ASP A 80 9.22 -3.49 -9.03
N SER A 81 9.14 -3.36 -7.71
CA SER A 81 9.64 -2.21 -6.96
C SER A 81 11.08 -2.36 -6.46
N CYS A 82 11.79 -3.41 -6.86
CA CYS A 82 13.19 -3.59 -6.50
C CYS A 82 14.09 -2.55 -7.16
N VAL A 83 14.90 -1.87 -6.35
CA VAL A 83 15.79 -0.83 -6.83
C VAL A 83 17.07 -1.49 -7.34
N ILE A 84 17.26 -1.48 -8.66
CA ILE A 84 18.53 -1.88 -9.25
C ILE A 84 19.53 -0.79 -8.92
N THR A 85 20.22 -0.96 -7.80
CA THR A 85 21.45 -0.21 -7.57
C THR A 85 22.43 -0.80 -8.56
N LEU A 86 22.61 -0.13 -9.71
CA LEU A 86 23.75 -0.33 -10.59
C LEU A 86 25.00 0.02 -9.78
N SER A 87 25.39 -0.89 -8.90
CA SER A 87 26.75 -0.99 -8.42
C SER A 87 27.53 -1.44 -9.63
N SER A 88 27.90 -0.48 -10.47
CA SER A 88 28.90 -0.65 -11.52
C SER A 88 30.20 -1.04 -10.80
N ASN A 89 30.33 -2.31 -10.44
CA ASN A 89 31.62 -2.92 -10.13
C ASN A 89 32.30 -3.19 -11.47
N GLY A 90 32.64 -2.08 -12.13
CA GLY A 90 33.43 -2.02 -13.35
C GLY A 90 34.57 -1.06 -13.08
N GLN A 91 35.57 -1.54 -12.33
CA GLN A 91 36.93 -1.07 -12.52
C GLN A 91 37.78 -2.31 -12.78
N ASP A 92 38.08 -2.46 -14.06
CA ASP A 92 39.27 -3.13 -14.62
C ASP A 92 40.51 -2.95 -13.72
#